data_AF-W7A7J5-F1
#
_entry.id   AF-W7A7J5-F1
#
_cell.length_a   1.000
_cell.length_b   1.000
_cell.length_c   1.000
_cell.angle_alpha   90.00
_cell.angle_beta   90.00
_cell.angle_gamma   90.00
#
_symmetry.space_group_name_H-M   'P 1'
#
loop_
_entity.id
_entity.type
_entity.pdbx_description
1 polymer ?
#
loop_
_entity_poly.entity_id
_entity_poly.type
_entity_poly.pdbx_seq_one_letter_code
_entity_poly.pdbx_strand_id
1 'polypeptide(L)'
;MEASIFGGLMKHLKDLAERQLRCSRGGGIEKGICKLIRDTDQQVPVREGRYREKKSQWSNTLEGHLNTRSRTLCIALELWLSTWNRGTGQGRDVLTGDCKYKDFKKIMEGRGEEASCKKHSTAVNWRSYINTHQLNMKQDYQKELQLCMELVRIIYDQIKLTQQGNNIIVEMNNWGNICKRTYEKLADWGGSEVAKEVMRNWFNTDRWPSKGGGTMKLAGTDIFEVITEDLIGDDAGVKDLVCTYKGGISARRDLGVQEIASEGTKDTTWTATQAAIEGGVSDGEELRGVIEAYLQKTPLIDPGAHPGGGESTPEKNSGGVGADSLGGLIGGGAVAVILGGLSMYGLVRILKSRTGPRNSRALPVTGKRRVRYTP
;
A
#
# COMPACT_ATOMS: atom_id res chain seq x y z
N MET A 1 -8.15 -4.78 16.47
CA MET A 1 -8.08 -3.87 15.31
C MET A 1 -7.82 -4.72 14.10
N GLU A 2 -8.81 -4.83 13.22
CA GLU A 2 -8.60 -5.50 11.94
C GLU A 2 -7.64 -4.67 11.11
N ALA A 3 -6.68 -5.33 10.45
CA ALA A 3 -5.80 -4.63 9.54
C ALA A 3 -6.60 -4.22 8.29
N SER A 4 -6.45 -2.95 7.88
CA SER A 4 -6.83 -2.46 6.55
C SER A 4 -6.53 -3.50 5.47
N ILE A 5 -7.47 -3.71 4.55
CA ILE A 5 -7.29 -4.66 3.44
C ILE A 5 -6.06 -4.29 2.62
N PHE A 6 -5.96 -3.02 2.25
CA PHE A 6 -4.89 -2.53 1.40
C PHE A 6 -3.57 -2.36 2.16
N GLY A 7 -3.63 -1.92 3.42
CA GLY A 7 -2.47 -1.92 4.32
C GLY A 7 -1.92 -3.33 4.54
N GLY A 8 -2.78 -4.33 4.67
CA GLY A 8 -2.42 -5.75 4.74
C GLY A 8 -1.70 -6.24 3.49
N LEU A 9 -2.13 -5.83 2.29
CA LEU A 9 -1.43 -6.12 1.03
C LEU A 9 -0.03 -5.48 1.01
N MET A 10 0.08 -4.22 1.42
CA MET A 10 1.39 -3.54 1.47
C MET A 10 2.34 -4.19 2.48
N LYS A 11 1.81 -4.57 3.65
CA LYS A 11 2.56 -5.36 4.64
C LYS A 11 3.03 -6.69 4.05
N HIS A 12 2.17 -7.41 3.34
CA HIS A 12 2.54 -8.66 2.67
C HIS A 12 3.69 -8.45 1.67
N LEU A 13 3.62 -7.41 0.83
CA LEU A 13 4.68 -7.08 -0.12
C LEU A 13 6.00 -6.73 0.57
N LYS A 14 5.93 -5.97 1.68
CA LYS A 14 7.09 -5.63 2.53
C LYS A 14 7.76 -6.90 3.08
N ASP A 15 6.96 -7.78 3.69
CA ASP A 15 7.44 -9.03 4.29
C ASP A 15 8.01 -9.99 3.21
N LEU A 16 7.37 -10.04 2.03
CA LEU A 16 7.85 -10.81 0.88
C LEU A 16 9.23 -10.31 0.44
N ALA A 17 9.40 -9.00 0.30
CA ALA A 17 10.66 -8.38 -0.08
C ALA A 17 11.76 -8.64 0.95
N GLU A 18 11.44 -8.49 2.24
CA GLU A 18 12.40 -8.75 3.33
C GLU A 18 12.92 -10.18 3.29
N ARG A 19 12.03 -11.16 3.10
CA ARG A 19 12.39 -12.58 3.00
C ARG A 19 13.20 -12.90 1.74
N GLN A 20 12.75 -12.44 0.58
CA GLN A 20 13.34 -12.81 -0.72
C GLN A 20 14.67 -12.10 -0.97
N LEU A 21 14.76 -10.80 -0.68
CA LEU A 21 15.94 -9.99 -0.93
C LEU A 21 16.91 -9.94 0.26
N ARG A 22 16.55 -10.54 1.39
CA ARG A 22 17.33 -10.53 2.64
C ARG A 22 17.67 -9.10 3.07
N CYS A 23 16.71 -8.17 2.98
CA CYS A 23 16.93 -6.75 3.25
C CYS A 23 17.53 -6.51 4.64
N SER A 24 17.25 -7.37 5.62
CA SER A 24 17.70 -7.22 7.02
C SER A 24 19.09 -7.80 7.32
N ARG A 25 19.75 -8.45 6.35
CA ARG A 25 21.10 -9.01 6.54
C ARG A 25 22.17 -8.03 6.03
N GLY A 26 23.25 -7.85 6.79
CA GLY A 26 24.41 -7.09 6.33
C GLY A 26 24.93 -7.65 4.99
N GLY A 27 24.99 -6.79 3.96
CA GLY A 27 25.31 -7.18 2.58
C GLY A 27 24.12 -7.31 1.62
N GLY A 28 22.88 -7.05 2.06
CA GLY A 28 21.71 -6.98 1.19
C GLY A 28 21.69 -5.74 0.28
N ILE A 29 20.99 -5.83 -0.87
CA ILE A 29 20.87 -4.79 -1.89
C ILE A 29 20.39 -3.45 -1.29
N GLU A 30 21.23 -2.42 -1.25
CA GLU A 30 20.93 -1.10 -0.63
C GLU A 30 20.09 -0.15 -1.50
N LYS A 31 19.34 -0.70 -2.45
CA LYS A 31 18.46 0.07 -3.35
C LYS A 31 17.02 -0.40 -3.27
N GLY A 32 16.13 0.42 -3.84
CA GLY A 32 14.72 0.12 -4.02
C GLY A 32 13.98 -0.20 -2.71
N ILE A 33 13.20 -1.27 -2.72
CA ILE A 33 12.36 -1.65 -1.57
C ILE A 33 13.18 -1.96 -0.31
N CYS A 34 14.38 -2.52 -0.45
CA CYS A 34 15.22 -2.83 0.72
C CYS A 34 15.75 -1.58 1.41
N LYS A 35 15.92 -0.47 0.67
CA LYS A 35 16.25 0.83 1.24
C LYS A 35 15.07 1.34 2.07
N LEU A 36 13.84 1.23 1.55
CA LEU A 36 12.61 1.62 2.27
C LEU A 36 12.43 0.81 3.55
N ILE A 37 12.59 -0.52 3.50
CA ILE A 37 12.42 -1.40 4.66
C ILE A 37 13.41 -1.05 5.78
N ARG A 38 14.67 -0.81 5.41
CA ARG A 38 15.75 -0.47 6.34
C ARG A 38 15.75 0.98 6.79
N ASP A 39 14.96 1.84 6.15
CA ASP A 39 14.93 3.25 6.51
C ASP A 39 14.39 3.39 7.94
N THR A 40 15.25 3.86 8.84
CA THR A 40 14.90 4.16 10.23
C THR A 40 14.86 5.65 10.51
N ASP A 41 14.98 6.48 9.46
CA ASP A 41 14.94 7.92 9.61
C ASP A 41 13.58 8.34 10.15
N GLN A 42 13.60 9.33 11.04
CA GLN A 42 12.42 9.66 11.81
C GLN A 42 11.32 10.30 10.95
N GLN A 43 11.70 10.99 9.87
CA GLN A 43 10.77 11.74 9.03
C GLN A 43 11.30 11.82 7.59
N VAL A 44 10.51 11.35 6.63
CA VAL A 44 10.81 11.41 5.19
C VAL A 44 9.77 12.30 4.51
N PRO A 45 10.16 13.35 3.77
CA PRO A 45 9.21 14.21 3.07
C PRO A 45 8.41 13.44 2.01
N VAL A 46 7.08 13.59 2.03
CA VAL A 46 6.16 12.96 1.05
C VAL A 46 6.50 13.38 -0.38
N ARG A 47 6.94 14.64 -0.56
CA ARG A 47 7.26 15.24 -1.85
C ARG A 47 8.54 14.71 -2.49
N GLU A 48 9.28 13.82 -1.82
CA GLU A 48 10.56 13.29 -2.31
C GLU A 48 10.46 11.83 -2.77
N GLY A 49 11.14 11.51 -3.87
CA GLY A 49 11.29 10.15 -4.42
C GLY A 49 12.52 9.41 -3.87
N ARG A 50 12.65 9.29 -2.55
CA ARG A 50 13.90 8.82 -1.90
C ARG A 50 14.31 7.38 -2.24
N TYR A 51 13.35 6.52 -2.56
CA TYR A 51 13.55 5.08 -2.70
C TYR A 51 13.66 4.60 -4.15
N ARG A 52 13.73 5.52 -5.11
CA ARG A 52 13.96 5.22 -6.53
C ARG A 52 15.27 5.84 -6.99
N GLU A 53 15.88 5.22 -8.00
CA GLU A 53 16.98 5.86 -8.71
C GLU A 53 16.42 7.08 -9.44
N LYS A 54 17.13 8.23 -9.40
CA LYS A 54 16.75 9.54 -9.98
C LYS A 54 16.70 9.55 -11.53
N LYS A 55 16.13 8.51 -12.14
CA LYS A 55 16.08 8.32 -13.59
C LYS A 55 14.76 8.79 -14.21
N SER A 56 13.82 9.34 -13.46
CA SER A 56 12.61 9.92 -14.05
C SER A 56 12.99 11.14 -14.88
N GLN A 57 12.42 11.23 -16.08
CA GLN A 57 12.57 12.39 -16.96
C GLN A 57 11.61 13.54 -16.56
N TRP A 58 11.02 13.46 -15.38
CA TRP A 58 10.04 14.43 -14.91
C TRP A 58 10.73 15.73 -14.51
N SER A 59 10.07 16.85 -14.80
CA SER A 59 10.43 18.13 -14.20
C SER A 59 10.25 18.05 -12.68
N ASN A 60 10.98 18.87 -11.92
CA ASN A 60 10.81 18.95 -10.46
C ASN A 60 9.36 19.25 -10.07
N THR A 61 8.67 20.07 -10.87
CA THR A 61 7.26 20.43 -10.69
C THR A 61 6.35 19.20 -10.84
N LEU A 62 6.50 18.46 -11.95
CA LEU A 62 5.74 17.25 -12.20
C LEU A 62 6.03 16.18 -11.14
N GLU A 63 7.30 16.00 -10.77
CA GLU A 63 7.68 15.05 -9.72
C GLU A 63 7.03 15.40 -8.37
N GLY A 64 7.08 16.67 -7.95
CA GLY A 64 6.45 17.13 -6.72
C GLY A 64 4.92 16.92 -6.73
N HIS A 65 4.28 17.15 -7.88
CA HIS A 65 2.86 16.89 -8.08
C HIS A 65 2.54 15.39 -7.96
N LEU A 66 3.22 14.53 -8.74
CA LEU A 66 3.00 13.08 -8.73
C LEU A 66 3.31 12.45 -7.36
N ASN A 67 4.29 13.00 -6.64
CA ASN A 67 4.62 12.55 -5.29
C ASN A 67 3.50 12.85 -4.29
N THR A 68 2.83 13.99 -4.42
CA THR A 68 1.66 14.35 -3.61
C THR A 68 0.43 13.52 -4.03
N ARG A 69 0.19 13.42 -5.34
CA ARG A 69 -0.94 12.68 -5.91
C ARG A 69 -0.91 11.20 -5.57
N SER A 70 0.25 10.55 -5.65
CA SER A 70 0.42 9.14 -5.28
C SER A 70 0.03 8.86 -3.81
N ARG A 71 0.32 9.77 -2.88
CA ARG A 71 -0.16 9.65 -1.48
C ARG A 71 -1.67 9.70 -1.42
N THR A 72 -2.27 10.71 -2.05
CA THR A 72 -3.72 10.91 -2.05
C THR A 72 -4.44 9.71 -2.68
N LEU A 73 -3.93 9.19 -3.79
CA LEU A 73 -4.45 8.00 -4.45
C LEU A 73 -4.32 6.74 -3.57
N CYS A 74 -3.20 6.54 -2.88
CA CYS A 74 -3.04 5.41 -1.96
C CYS A 74 -4.07 5.44 -0.81
N ILE A 75 -4.36 6.62 -0.26
CA ILE A 75 -5.40 6.80 0.76
C ILE A 75 -6.79 6.57 0.17
N ALA A 76 -7.05 7.07 -1.05
CA ALA A 76 -8.31 6.86 -1.75
C ALA A 76 -8.56 5.38 -2.07
N LEU A 77 -7.53 4.64 -2.50
CA LEU A 77 -7.58 3.20 -2.73
C LEU A 77 -7.89 2.43 -1.45
N GLU A 78 -7.28 2.81 -0.33
CA GLU A 78 -7.59 2.19 0.97
C GLU A 78 -9.05 2.43 1.37
N LEU A 79 -9.53 3.67 1.25
CA LEU A 79 -10.92 4.03 1.52
C LEU A 79 -11.89 3.30 0.59
N TRP A 80 -11.59 3.22 -0.71
CA TRP A 80 -12.42 2.52 -1.67
C TRP A 80 -12.49 1.03 -1.35
N LEU A 81 -11.35 0.37 -1.12
CA LEU A 81 -11.30 -1.05 -0.78
C LEU A 81 -11.95 -1.35 0.58
N SER A 82 -12.08 -0.37 1.48
CA SER A 82 -12.84 -0.51 2.72
C SER A 82 -14.36 -0.65 2.54
N THR A 83 -14.88 -0.37 1.33
CA THR A 83 -16.30 -0.58 0.98
C THR A 83 -16.60 -2.00 0.49
N TRP A 84 -15.56 -2.84 0.36
CA TRP A 84 -15.68 -4.18 -0.18
C TRP A 84 -15.79 -5.22 0.93
N ASN A 85 -16.58 -6.26 0.68
CA ASN A 85 -16.70 -7.39 1.59
C ASN A 85 -15.60 -8.42 1.30
N ARG A 86 -14.97 -8.92 2.36
CA ARG A 86 -14.10 -10.10 2.26
C ARG A 86 -14.99 -11.34 2.19
N GLY A 87 -14.92 -12.07 1.09
CA GLY A 87 -15.54 -13.38 0.92
C GLY A 87 -14.49 -14.46 0.70
N THR A 88 -14.86 -15.71 0.94
CA THR A 88 -14.05 -16.87 0.54
C THR A 88 -14.65 -17.50 -0.70
N GLY A 89 -13.98 -17.35 -1.86
CA GLY A 89 -14.38 -17.95 -3.13
C GLY A 89 -13.36 -18.99 -3.57
N GLN A 90 -13.79 -20.23 -3.83
CA GLN A 90 -12.91 -21.33 -4.28
C GLN A 90 -11.65 -21.53 -3.39
N GLY A 91 -11.78 -21.35 -2.07
CA GLY A 91 -10.67 -21.47 -1.13
C GLY A 91 -9.65 -20.32 -1.18
N ARG A 92 -10.01 -19.18 -1.77
CA ARG A 92 -9.22 -17.95 -1.81
C ARG A 92 -10.02 -16.78 -1.26
N ASP A 93 -9.32 -15.85 -0.62
CA ASP A 93 -9.92 -14.57 -0.25
C ASP A 93 -10.24 -13.80 -1.54
N VAL A 94 -11.51 -13.51 -1.75
CA VAL A 94 -12.00 -12.69 -2.86
C VAL A 94 -12.62 -11.45 -2.24
N LEU A 95 -12.23 -10.29 -2.75
CA LEU A 95 -12.95 -9.07 -2.41
C LEU A 95 -14.12 -8.95 -3.38
N THR A 96 -15.33 -8.85 -2.83
CA THR A 96 -16.54 -8.62 -3.61
C THR A 96 -17.23 -7.37 -3.10
N GLY A 97 -17.57 -6.47 -4.00
CA GLY A 97 -18.33 -5.27 -3.70
C GLY A 97 -18.90 -4.67 -4.98
N ASP A 98 -20.04 -4.02 -4.86
CA ASP A 98 -20.71 -3.36 -5.99
C ASP A 98 -20.24 -1.91 -6.17
N CYS A 99 -19.47 -1.38 -5.21
CA CYS A 99 -18.92 -0.03 -5.22
C CYS A 99 -17.76 0.09 -6.22
N LYS A 100 -18.05 0.54 -7.44
CA LYS A 100 -17.02 0.86 -8.44
C LYS A 100 -16.24 2.10 -8.02
N TYR A 101 -14.98 2.19 -8.45
CA TYR A 101 -14.12 3.32 -8.08
C TYR A 101 -14.70 4.67 -8.51
N LYS A 102 -15.30 4.74 -9.71
CA LYS A 102 -15.96 5.96 -10.19
C LYS A 102 -17.13 6.41 -9.32
N ASP A 103 -17.92 5.46 -8.81
CA ASP A 103 -19.07 5.76 -7.96
C ASP A 103 -18.58 6.24 -6.60
N PHE A 104 -17.56 5.56 -6.06
CA PHE A 104 -16.82 6.01 -4.88
C PHE A 104 -16.28 7.44 -5.05
N LYS A 105 -15.62 7.75 -6.17
CA LYS A 105 -15.07 9.07 -6.48
C LYS A 105 -16.16 10.15 -6.52
N LYS A 106 -17.28 9.90 -7.19
CA LYS A 106 -18.44 10.82 -7.18
C LYS A 106 -18.96 11.08 -5.77
N ILE A 107 -19.03 10.06 -4.92
CA ILE A 107 -19.46 10.23 -3.52
C ILE A 107 -18.42 11.06 -2.77
N MET A 108 -17.12 10.82 -2.98
CA MET A 108 -16.08 11.63 -2.35
C MET A 108 -16.25 13.11 -2.70
N GLU A 109 -16.55 13.42 -3.95
CA GLU A 109 -16.77 14.78 -4.46
C GLU A 109 -18.14 15.37 -4.04
N GLY A 110 -18.96 14.61 -3.31
CA GLY A 110 -20.31 15.02 -2.93
C GLY A 110 -21.31 15.04 -4.07
N ARG A 111 -21.01 14.36 -5.20
CA ARG A 111 -21.85 14.24 -6.40
C ARG A 111 -22.62 12.91 -6.48
N GLY A 112 -22.36 11.95 -5.59
CA GLY A 112 -22.92 10.60 -5.63
C GLY A 112 -23.81 10.24 -4.43
N GLU A 113 -24.64 9.21 -4.60
CA GLU A 113 -25.45 8.65 -3.52
C GLU A 113 -24.65 7.66 -2.66
N GLU A 114 -24.73 7.79 -1.33
CA GLU A 114 -23.95 6.99 -0.39
C GLU A 114 -24.35 5.50 -0.37
N ALA A 115 -25.56 5.17 -0.80
CA ALA A 115 -26.19 3.87 -0.60
C ALA A 115 -25.38 2.69 -1.16
N SER A 116 -24.63 2.89 -2.25
CA SER A 116 -23.86 1.83 -2.94
C SER A 116 -22.46 1.61 -2.37
N CYS A 117 -21.91 2.53 -1.57
CA CYS A 117 -20.53 2.51 -1.09
C CYS A 117 -20.45 2.70 0.43
N LYS A 118 -21.11 1.81 1.19
CA LYS A 118 -21.07 1.83 2.66
C LYS A 118 -19.64 1.55 3.16
N LYS A 119 -19.16 2.38 4.07
CA LYS A 119 -17.79 2.31 4.62
C LYS A 119 -17.71 1.38 5.82
N HIS A 120 -16.61 0.62 5.90
CA HIS A 120 -16.18 -0.02 7.14
C HIS A 120 -15.05 0.79 7.79
N SER A 121 -15.34 1.37 8.95
CA SER A 121 -14.44 2.30 9.63
C SER A 121 -13.16 1.70 10.19
N THR A 122 -13.21 0.42 10.53
CA THR A 122 -12.10 -0.33 11.11
C THR A 122 -11.02 -0.68 10.09
N ALA A 123 -11.22 -0.35 8.81
CA ALA A 123 -10.37 -0.81 7.71
C ALA A 123 -9.49 0.28 7.07
N VAL A 124 -9.34 1.47 7.68
CA VAL A 124 -8.58 2.59 7.08
C VAL A 124 -7.49 3.10 8.02
N ASN A 125 -6.24 2.78 7.72
CA ASN A 125 -5.09 3.14 8.55
C ASN A 125 -4.45 4.47 8.15
N TRP A 126 -4.61 4.90 6.89
CA TRP A 126 -3.83 6.01 6.35
C TRP A 126 -4.56 7.35 6.29
N ARG A 127 -5.82 7.37 6.75
CA ARG A 127 -6.68 8.57 6.77
C ARG A 127 -5.97 9.80 7.36
N SER A 128 -5.27 9.62 8.49
CA SER A 128 -4.59 10.73 9.18
C SER A 128 -3.40 11.31 8.42
N TYR A 129 -2.90 10.63 7.39
CA TYR A 129 -1.72 11.07 6.62
C TYR A 129 -2.06 11.94 5.42
N ILE A 130 -3.34 12.22 5.16
CA ILE A 130 -3.75 13.04 4.03
C ILE A 130 -3.11 14.44 4.03
N ASN A 131 -2.93 15.02 5.22
CA ASN A 131 -2.35 16.35 5.42
C ASN A 131 -0.88 16.32 5.81
N THR A 132 -0.32 15.12 5.98
CA THR A 132 1.00 14.97 6.56
C THR A 132 2.07 15.20 5.50
N HIS A 133 2.95 16.18 5.70
CA HIS A 133 4.04 16.47 4.77
C HIS A 133 5.23 15.51 4.89
N GLN A 134 5.33 14.76 5.99
CA GLN A 134 6.44 13.87 6.28
C GLN A 134 5.96 12.56 6.91
N LEU A 135 6.44 11.44 6.40
CA LEU A 135 6.12 10.13 6.95
C LEU A 135 7.21 9.65 7.92
N ASN A 136 6.81 9.06 9.03
CA ASN A 136 7.70 8.49 10.03
C ASN A 136 8.06 7.05 9.67
N MET A 137 9.28 6.82 9.18
CA MET A 137 9.72 5.49 8.75
C MET A 137 9.97 4.53 9.91
N LYS A 138 9.89 4.97 11.18
CA LYS A 138 9.88 4.04 12.33
C LYS A 138 8.54 3.32 12.48
N GLN A 139 7.46 3.85 11.90
CA GLN A 139 6.13 3.29 12.02
C GLN A 139 5.79 2.45 10.80
N ASP A 140 5.51 1.16 11.02
CA ASP A 140 5.29 0.19 9.93
C ASP A 140 4.16 0.59 8.98
N TYR A 141 3.05 1.10 9.49
CA TYR A 141 1.93 1.51 8.65
C TYR A 141 2.27 2.72 7.76
N GLN A 142 3.20 3.60 8.16
CA GLN A 142 3.66 4.71 7.32
C GLN A 142 4.66 4.24 6.27
N LYS A 143 5.47 3.23 6.60
CA LYS A 143 6.28 2.51 5.60
C LYS A 143 5.40 1.82 4.57
N GLU A 144 4.28 1.24 4.98
CA GLU A 144 3.30 0.62 4.09
C GLU A 144 2.63 1.65 3.16
N LEU A 145 2.28 2.84 3.67
CA LEU A 145 1.81 3.94 2.83
C LEU A 145 2.89 4.39 1.83
N GLN A 146 4.13 4.59 2.31
CA GLN A 146 5.25 4.95 1.44
C GLN A 146 5.51 3.87 0.37
N LEU A 147 5.36 2.59 0.71
CA LEU A 147 5.47 1.48 -0.24
C LEU A 147 4.43 1.61 -1.34
N CYS A 148 3.16 1.84 -0.99
CA CYS A 148 2.11 2.09 -1.97
C CYS A 148 2.45 3.27 -2.88
N MET A 149 2.92 4.38 -2.30
CA MET A 149 3.30 5.57 -3.06
C MET A 149 4.40 5.26 -4.08
N GLU A 150 5.44 4.53 -3.70
CA GLU A 150 6.51 4.15 -4.63
C GLU A 150 6.00 3.24 -5.76
N LEU A 151 5.10 2.29 -5.47
CA LEU A 151 4.50 1.43 -6.50
C LEU A 151 3.68 2.23 -7.51
N VAL A 152 2.81 3.12 -7.04
CA VAL A 152 2.02 4.02 -7.89
C VAL A 152 2.95 4.88 -8.75
N ARG A 153 4.01 5.45 -8.17
CA ARG A 153 4.95 6.29 -8.93
C ARG A 153 5.77 5.49 -9.95
N ILE A 154 6.06 4.20 -9.71
CA ILE A 154 6.68 3.31 -10.73
C ILE A 154 5.74 3.13 -11.92
N ILE A 155 4.45 2.95 -11.67
CA ILE A 155 3.43 2.86 -12.71
C ILE A 155 3.33 4.18 -13.49
N TYR A 156 3.29 5.32 -12.79
CA TYR A 156 3.32 6.65 -13.42
C TYR A 156 4.53 6.84 -14.35
N ASP A 157 5.71 6.33 -13.98
CA ASP A 157 6.92 6.42 -14.83
C ASP A 157 6.80 5.56 -16.11
N GLN A 158 6.00 4.49 -16.06
CA GLN A 158 5.83 3.57 -17.19
C GLN A 158 4.78 4.02 -18.21
N ILE A 159 3.78 4.78 -17.78
CA ILE A 159 2.76 5.38 -18.66
C ILE A 159 3.25 6.67 -19.36
N LYS A 160 4.50 7.08 -19.11
CA LYS A 160 5.20 8.19 -19.80
C LYS A 160 4.44 9.52 -19.73
N LEU A 161 4.15 9.95 -18.52
CA LEU A 161 3.59 11.28 -18.26
C LEU A 161 4.57 12.37 -18.69
N THR A 162 4.10 13.31 -19.50
CA THR A 162 4.79 14.56 -19.83
C THR A 162 3.98 15.74 -19.32
N GLN A 163 4.65 16.87 -19.10
CA GLN A 163 3.99 18.11 -18.67
C GLN A 163 4.11 19.14 -19.79
N GLN A 164 2.98 19.66 -20.26
CA GLN A 164 2.92 20.79 -21.20
C GLN A 164 2.16 21.94 -20.52
N GLY A 165 2.93 22.90 -20.00
CA GLY A 165 2.37 23.96 -19.15
C GLY A 165 1.75 23.41 -17.87
N ASN A 166 0.47 23.69 -17.66
CA ASN A 166 -0.31 23.18 -16.52
C ASN A 166 -1.07 21.89 -16.85
N ASN A 167 -0.81 21.27 -17.99
CA ASN A 167 -1.49 20.02 -18.37
C ASN A 167 -0.50 18.85 -18.24
N ILE A 168 -0.97 17.76 -17.64
CA ILE A 168 -0.27 16.48 -17.67
C ILE A 168 -0.82 15.72 -18.86
N ILE A 169 0.07 15.29 -19.74
CA ILE A 169 -0.28 14.57 -20.96
C ILE A 169 0.20 13.13 -20.81
N VAL A 170 -0.68 12.22 -21.20
CA VAL A 170 -0.42 10.79 -21.21
C VAL A 170 -0.17 10.35 -22.64
N GLU A 171 1.07 9.97 -22.97
CA GLU A 171 1.44 9.57 -24.33
C GLU A 171 1.13 8.09 -24.61
N MET A 172 -0.14 7.79 -24.89
CA MET A 172 -0.62 6.41 -25.11
C MET A 172 0.01 5.70 -26.32
N ASN A 173 0.37 6.45 -27.37
CA ASN A 173 0.91 5.88 -28.61
C ASN A 173 2.25 5.14 -28.40
N ASN A 174 2.98 5.47 -27.34
CA ASN A 174 4.29 4.91 -27.01
C ASN A 174 4.23 3.85 -25.91
N TRP A 175 3.04 3.34 -25.59
CA TRP A 175 2.86 2.43 -24.45
C TRP A 175 3.50 1.07 -24.65
N GLY A 176 3.73 0.66 -25.89
CA GLY A 176 4.39 -0.60 -26.21
C GLY A 176 3.85 -1.74 -25.33
N ASN A 177 4.76 -2.58 -24.83
CA ASN A 177 4.40 -3.61 -23.86
C ASN A 177 4.45 -3.05 -22.43
N ILE A 178 3.43 -2.28 -22.04
CA ILE A 178 3.34 -1.62 -20.72
C ILE A 178 3.48 -2.61 -19.56
N CYS A 179 2.85 -3.79 -19.65
CA CYS A 179 2.96 -4.84 -18.63
C CYS A 179 4.41 -5.29 -18.43
N LYS A 180 5.15 -5.50 -19.53
CA LYS A 180 6.56 -5.89 -19.46
C LYS A 180 7.42 -4.79 -18.83
N ARG A 181 7.26 -3.53 -19.27
CA ARG A 181 8.05 -2.40 -18.74
C ARG A 181 7.78 -2.19 -17.25
N THR A 182 6.51 -2.23 -16.85
CA THR A 182 6.11 -2.11 -15.45
C THR A 182 6.67 -3.25 -14.62
N TYR A 183 6.53 -4.50 -15.09
CA TYR A 183 7.14 -5.65 -14.43
C TYR A 183 8.66 -5.50 -14.28
N GLU A 184 9.38 -5.13 -15.35
CA GLU A 184 10.84 -4.99 -15.33
C GLU A 184 11.28 -3.92 -14.31
N LYS A 185 10.55 -2.81 -14.23
CA LYS A 185 10.83 -1.74 -13.26
C LYS A 185 10.51 -2.13 -11.83
N LEU A 186 9.38 -2.81 -11.62
CA LEU A 186 9.05 -3.38 -10.32
C LEU A 186 10.09 -4.44 -9.91
N ALA A 187 10.59 -5.25 -10.85
CA ALA A 187 11.56 -6.30 -10.58
C ALA A 187 12.95 -5.74 -10.26
N ASP A 188 13.39 -4.68 -10.95
CA ASP A 188 14.62 -3.97 -10.62
C ASP A 188 14.54 -3.28 -9.24
N TRP A 189 13.37 -2.74 -8.91
CA TRP A 189 13.16 -2.04 -7.64
C TRP A 189 12.92 -2.96 -6.43
N GLY A 190 12.11 -4.00 -6.60
CA GLY A 190 11.58 -4.85 -5.53
C GLY A 190 11.94 -6.33 -5.64
N GLY A 191 12.64 -6.74 -6.69
CA GLY A 191 12.87 -8.15 -7.00
C GLY A 191 11.70 -8.79 -7.75
N SER A 192 11.99 -9.89 -8.45
CA SER A 192 11.02 -10.53 -9.35
C SER A 192 9.77 -11.07 -8.65
N GLU A 193 9.88 -11.60 -7.44
CA GLU A 193 8.72 -12.13 -6.72
C GLU A 193 7.77 -11.01 -6.24
N VAL A 194 8.31 -9.87 -5.80
CA VAL A 194 7.48 -8.68 -5.48
C VAL A 194 6.82 -8.14 -6.74
N ALA A 195 7.55 -8.06 -7.85
CA ALA A 195 6.99 -7.64 -9.13
C ALA A 195 5.84 -8.55 -9.58
N LYS A 196 6.01 -9.87 -9.49
CA LYS A 196 4.93 -10.83 -9.81
C LYS A 196 3.71 -10.63 -8.91
N GLU A 197 3.94 -10.39 -7.62
CA GLU A 197 2.87 -10.17 -6.66
C GLU A 197 2.10 -8.87 -6.96
N VAL A 198 2.80 -7.77 -7.26
CA VAL A 198 2.17 -6.51 -7.68
C VAL A 198 1.40 -6.70 -8.98
N MET A 199 2.02 -7.24 -10.02
CA MET A 199 1.36 -7.47 -11.31
C MET A 199 0.08 -8.31 -11.15
N ARG A 200 0.12 -9.37 -10.33
CA ARG A 200 -1.02 -10.26 -10.11
C ARG A 200 -2.20 -9.59 -9.41
N ASN A 201 -1.95 -8.69 -8.47
CA ASN A 201 -3.00 -8.07 -7.65
C ASN A 201 -3.46 -6.72 -8.23
N TRP A 202 -2.64 -6.05 -9.03
CA TRP A 202 -2.91 -4.69 -9.50
C TRP A 202 -3.33 -4.63 -10.97
N PHE A 203 -3.10 -5.68 -11.75
CA PHE A 203 -3.44 -5.75 -13.16
C PHE A 203 -4.34 -6.95 -13.42
N ASN A 204 -5.17 -6.86 -14.47
CA ASN A 204 -5.77 -8.05 -15.04
C ASN A 204 -4.68 -8.93 -15.67
N THR A 205 -4.59 -10.19 -15.26
CA THR A 205 -3.50 -11.10 -15.66
C THR A 205 -4.02 -12.43 -16.20
N ASP A 206 -3.40 -12.91 -17.27
CA ASP A 206 -3.61 -14.27 -17.80
C ASP A 206 -2.35 -15.13 -17.59
N ARG A 207 -2.58 -16.42 -17.28
CA ARG A 207 -1.54 -17.45 -17.05
C ARG A 207 -0.46 -17.09 -16.02
N TRP A 208 -0.76 -16.17 -15.10
CA TRP A 208 0.21 -15.70 -14.12
C TRP A 208 0.48 -16.76 -13.04
N PRO A 209 1.75 -17.02 -12.65
CA PRO A 209 2.06 -18.03 -11.67
C PRO A 209 1.49 -17.67 -10.29
N SER A 210 0.76 -18.62 -9.68
CA SER A 210 0.26 -18.50 -8.32
C SER A 210 1.09 -19.39 -7.39
N LYS A 211 1.95 -18.78 -6.57
CA LYS A 211 2.65 -19.47 -5.48
C LYS A 211 2.01 -19.10 -4.15
N GLY A 212 0.93 -19.80 -3.79
CA GLY A 212 0.47 -19.94 -2.40
C GLY A 212 0.20 -18.67 -1.57
N GLY A 213 0.02 -17.51 -2.19
CA GLY A 213 -0.39 -16.27 -1.53
C GLY A 213 -1.84 -15.94 -1.88
N GLY A 214 -2.59 -15.37 -0.94
CA GLY A 214 -3.93 -14.85 -1.20
C GLY A 214 -3.89 -13.86 -2.36
N THR A 215 -4.68 -14.10 -3.39
CA THR A 215 -4.83 -13.17 -4.52
C THR A 215 -5.96 -12.22 -4.18
N MET A 216 -5.66 -10.93 -4.01
CA MET A 216 -6.67 -9.91 -3.95
C MET A 216 -7.11 -9.60 -5.39
N LYS A 217 -8.02 -10.41 -5.94
CA LYS A 217 -8.69 -10.08 -7.20
C LYS A 217 -9.88 -9.19 -6.91
N LEU A 218 -9.90 -8.04 -7.57
CA LEU A 218 -11.02 -7.13 -7.59
C LEU A 218 -11.94 -7.54 -8.75
N ALA A 219 -13.24 -7.63 -8.49
CA ALA A 219 -14.22 -7.99 -9.51
C ALA A 219 -14.48 -6.78 -10.43
N GLY A 220 -14.19 -6.93 -11.72
CA GLY A 220 -14.59 -5.96 -12.77
C GLY A 220 -13.73 -4.71 -12.94
N THR A 221 -12.80 -4.41 -12.03
CA THR A 221 -11.87 -3.27 -12.12
C THR A 221 -10.56 -3.64 -11.46
N ASP A 222 -9.41 -3.33 -12.05
CA ASP A 222 -8.10 -3.52 -11.43
C ASP A 222 -7.49 -2.21 -10.92
N ILE A 223 -6.44 -2.30 -10.09
CA ILE A 223 -5.82 -1.11 -9.49
C ILE A 223 -5.13 -0.26 -10.56
N PHE A 224 -4.60 -0.86 -11.62
CA PHE A 224 -3.98 -0.13 -12.73
C PHE A 224 -5.02 0.72 -13.47
N GLU A 225 -6.20 0.19 -13.76
CA GLU A 225 -7.34 0.94 -14.30
C GLU A 225 -7.63 2.15 -13.41
N VAL A 226 -7.77 1.96 -12.10
CA VAL A 226 -8.01 3.03 -11.13
C VAL A 226 -6.90 4.10 -11.13
N ILE A 227 -5.63 3.68 -11.19
CA ILE A 227 -4.48 4.61 -11.26
C ILE A 227 -4.55 5.46 -12.54
N THR A 228 -4.94 4.86 -13.65
CA THR A 228 -5.03 5.58 -14.93
C THR A 228 -6.28 6.45 -15.02
N GLU A 229 -7.41 6.02 -14.45
CA GLU A 229 -8.64 6.82 -14.34
C GLU A 229 -8.42 8.04 -13.45
N ASP A 230 -7.70 7.89 -12.34
CA ASP A 230 -7.30 9.02 -11.50
C ASP A 230 -6.54 10.07 -12.32
N LEU A 231 -5.61 9.66 -13.19
CA LEU A 231 -4.79 10.58 -13.97
C LEU A 231 -5.49 11.20 -15.17
N ILE A 232 -6.23 10.40 -15.94
CA ILE A 232 -6.76 10.80 -17.25
C ILE A 232 -8.14 11.46 -17.09
N GLY A 233 -8.88 11.09 -16.04
CA GLY A 233 -10.23 11.57 -15.78
C GLY A 233 -11.26 10.43 -15.72
N ASP A 234 -12.48 10.80 -15.31
CA ASP A 234 -13.59 9.88 -15.11
C ASP A 234 -13.88 9.08 -16.38
N ASP A 235 -14.02 7.76 -16.24
CA ASP A 235 -14.29 6.80 -17.32
C ASP A 235 -13.22 6.74 -18.44
N ALA A 236 -12.12 7.51 -18.34
CA ALA A 236 -11.02 7.57 -19.31
C ALA A 236 -9.79 6.72 -18.91
N GLY A 237 -9.89 5.94 -17.84
CA GLY A 237 -8.90 4.96 -17.44
C GLY A 237 -8.67 3.87 -18.50
N VAL A 238 -7.55 3.16 -18.36
CA VAL A 238 -7.16 2.06 -19.24
C VAL A 238 -7.90 0.80 -18.84
N LYS A 239 -8.94 0.49 -19.62
CA LYS A 239 -9.78 -0.69 -19.40
C LYS A 239 -9.23 -1.89 -20.15
N ASP A 240 -9.55 -3.07 -19.65
CA ASP A 240 -9.30 -4.37 -20.30
C ASP A 240 -7.83 -4.65 -20.66
N LEU A 241 -6.87 -3.99 -20.01
CA LEU A 241 -5.44 -4.32 -20.18
C LEU A 241 -5.15 -5.70 -19.57
N VAL A 242 -4.88 -6.70 -20.41
CA VAL A 242 -4.51 -8.04 -19.94
C VAL A 242 -3.00 -8.24 -20.04
N CYS A 243 -2.38 -8.50 -18.89
CA CYS A 243 -0.97 -8.86 -18.80
C CYS A 243 -0.80 -10.39 -18.83
N THR A 244 -0.31 -10.93 -19.94
CA THR A 244 -0.13 -12.37 -20.14
C THR A 244 1.29 -12.80 -19.79
N TYR A 245 1.40 -13.76 -18.88
CA TYR A 245 2.68 -14.39 -18.55
C TYR A 245 2.98 -15.54 -19.52
N LYS A 246 4.07 -15.46 -20.28
CA LYS A 246 4.46 -16.52 -21.23
C LYS A 246 5.48 -17.51 -20.67
N GLY A 247 5.87 -17.36 -19.40
CA GLY A 247 6.88 -18.20 -18.77
C GLY A 247 8.31 -17.68 -18.92
N GLY A 248 9.22 -18.27 -18.15
CA GLY A 248 10.66 -18.12 -18.37
C GLY A 248 11.16 -19.27 -19.24
N ILE A 249 11.75 -18.95 -20.40
CA ILE A 249 12.47 -19.94 -21.21
C ILE A 249 13.60 -20.50 -20.33
N SER A 250 13.44 -21.73 -19.83
CA SER A 250 14.36 -22.39 -18.90
C SER A 250 15.64 -22.89 -19.59
N ALA A 251 16.30 -22.06 -20.40
CA ALA A 251 17.49 -22.48 -21.14
C ALA A 251 18.81 -22.16 -20.42
N ARG A 252 18.91 -21.12 -19.57
CA ARG A 252 20.15 -20.80 -18.82
C ARG A 252 19.83 -20.02 -17.54
N ARG A 253 20.34 -20.52 -16.40
CA ARG A 253 20.01 -20.07 -15.03
C ARG A 253 20.36 -18.62 -14.69
N ASP A 254 21.11 -17.91 -15.51
CA ASP A 254 21.74 -16.69 -15.02
C ASP A 254 21.03 -15.37 -15.36
N LEU A 255 20.15 -15.31 -16.36
CA LEU A 255 19.38 -14.08 -16.67
C LEU A 255 18.07 -14.38 -17.40
N GLY A 256 17.31 -15.38 -16.96
CA GLY A 256 16.05 -15.77 -17.60
C GLY A 256 15.11 -14.58 -17.82
N VAL A 257 15.13 -14.00 -19.02
CA VAL A 257 14.23 -12.93 -19.43
C VAL A 257 12.85 -13.54 -19.42
N GLN A 258 12.01 -13.07 -18.50
CA GLN A 258 10.62 -13.52 -18.44
C GLN A 258 9.89 -12.84 -19.59
N GLU A 259 9.29 -13.64 -20.47
CA GLU A 259 8.51 -13.09 -21.55
C GLU A 259 7.13 -12.75 -21.00
N ILE A 260 6.86 -11.44 -20.91
CA ILE A 260 5.56 -10.89 -20.54
C ILE A 260 5.04 -10.17 -21.77
N ALA A 261 3.79 -10.44 -22.13
CA ALA A 261 3.09 -9.75 -23.20
C ALA A 261 1.99 -8.87 -22.61
N SER A 262 1.78 -7.71 -23.22
CA SER A 262 0.55 -6.93 -23.03
C SER A 262 -0.35 -7.28 -24.20
N GLU A 263 -1.53 -7.79 -23.91
CA GLU A 263 -2.60 -7.92 -24.91
C GLU A 263 -3.63 -6.86 -24.56
N GLY A 264 -3.68 -5.81 -25.38
CA GLY A 264 -4.79 -4.86 -25.35
C GLY A 264 -5.93 -5.41 -26.20
N THR A 265 -7.17 -5.21 -25.77
CA THR A 265 -8.31 -5.39 -26.67
C THR A 265 -8.14 -4.42 -27.84
N LYS A 266 -8.20 -4.93 -29.08
CA LYS A 266 -8.10 -4.13 -30.31
C LYS A 266 -9.26 -3.12 -30.45
N ASP A 267 -10.25 -3.17 -29.57
CA ASP A 267 -11.50 -2.39 -29.63
C ASP A 267 -11.44 -1.01 -28.97
N THR A 268 -10.45 -0.72 -28.14
CA THR A 268 -10.15 0.68 -27.84
C THR A 268 -9.19 1.17 -28.91
N THR A 269 -9.72 1.66 -30.02
CA THR A 269 -9.01 2.69 -30.77
C THR A 269 -8.81 3.83 -29.79
N TRP A 270 -7.65 3.81 -29.11
CA TRP A 270 -7.09 4.97 -28.43
C TRP A 270 -6.77 5.97 -29.53
N THR A 271 -7.79 6.60 -30.11
CA THR A 271 -7.61 7.93 -30.68
C THR A 271 -6.92 8.67 -29.57
N ALA A 272 -5.68 9.10 -29.83
CA ALA A 272 -4.87 9.90 -28.92
C ALA A 272 -5.64 11.18 -28.64
N THR A 273 -6.67 11.09 -27.81
CA THR A 273 -7.21 12.22 -27.11
C THR A 273 -6.02 12.59 -26.25
N GLN A 274 -5.29 13.62 -26.69
CA GLN A 274 -4.68 14.51 -25.72
C GLN A 274 -5.85 14.93 -24.84
N ALA A 275 -6.12 14.14 -23.81
CA ALA A 275 -6.78 14.62 -22.63
C ALA A 275 -5.77 15.61 -22.07
N ALA A 276 -5.73 16.80 -22.66
CA ALA A 276 -5.41 17.96 -21.88
C ALA A 276 -6.38 17.84 -20.70
N ILE A 277 -5.83 17.67 -19.51
CA ILE A 277 -6.63 17.74 -18.29
C ILE A 277 -7.12 19.19 -18.26
N GLU A 278 -8.25 19.44 -18.93
CA GLU A 278 -8.90 20.74 -19.08
C GLU A 278 -9.52 21.11 -17.74
N GLY A 279 -8.64 21.51 -16.81
CA GLY A 279 -8.97 21.92 -15.45
C GLY A 279 -7.79 22.57 -14.73
N GLY A 280 -6.68 22.81 -15.45
CA GLY A 280 -5.37 23.00 -14.82
C GLY A 280 -4.89 21.69 -14.20
N VAL A 281 -3.64 21.65 -13.72
CA VAL A 281 -3.23 20.60 -12.79
C VAL A 281 -4.15 20.76 -11.58
N SER A 282 -5.23 19.98 -11.52
CA SER A 282 -5.97 19.72 -10.29
C SER A 282 -4.91 19.27 -9.32
N ASP A 283 -4.47 20.19 -8.47
CA ASP A 283 -3.37 19.94 -7.59
C ASP A 283 -3.78 18.77 -6.68
N GLY A 284 -2.81 18.10 -6.06
CA GLY A 284 -3.17 17.09 -5.07
C GLY A 284 -4.01 17.65 -3.91
N GLU A 285 -4.25 18.97 -3.84
CA GLU A 285 -5.07 19.65 -2.84
C GLU A 285 -6.57 19.55 -3.15
N GLU A 286 -7.00 19.54 -4.41
CA GLU A 286 -8.42 19.32 -4.77
C GLU A 286 -8.89 17.93 -4.31
N LEU A 287 -8.22 16.87 -4.76
CA LEU A 287 -8.56 15.49 -4.35
C LEU A 287 -8.42 15.33 -2.83
N ARG A 288 -7.52 16.06 -2.19
CA ARG A 288 -7.38 16.09 -0.74
C ARG A 288 -8.60 16.72 -0.06
N GLY A 289 -9.04 17.90 -0.50
CA GLY A 289 -10.23 18.56 0.05
C GLY A 289 -11.49 17.72 -0.15
N VAL A 290 -11.58 17.05 -1.29
CA VAL A 290 -12.61 16.06 -1.61
C VAL A 290 -12.63 14.90 -0.59
N ILE A 291 -11.48 14.27 -0.34
CA ILE A 291 -11.40 13.19 0.66
C ILE A 291 -11.70 13.71 2.07
N GLU A 292 -11.23 14.89 2.46
CA GLU A 292 -11.56 15.47 3.77
C GLU A 292 -13.06 15.69 3.94
N ALA A 293 -13.71 16.29 2.94
CA ALA A 293 -15.16 16.51 2.94
C ALA A 293 -15.91 15.17 3.05
N TYR A 294 -15.48 14.17 2.29
CA TYR A 294 -16.02 12.82 2.34
C TYR A 294 -15.89 12.17 3.73
N LEU A 295 -14.73 12.36 4.36
CA LEU A 295 -14.42 11.83 5.68
C LEU A 295 -15.19 12.53 6.83
N GLN A 296 -15.65 13.77 6.59
CA GLN A 296 -16.51 14.51 7.51
C GLN A 296 -17.99 14.15 7.33
N LYS A 297 -18.45 13.99 6.08
CA LYS A 297 -19.87 13.74 5.76
C LYS A 297 -20.33 12.32 6.08
N THR A 298 -19.47 11.32 5.93
CA THR A 298 -19.84 9.92 6.13
C THR A 298 -19.35 9.44 7.51
N PRO A 299 -20.23 9.35 8.52
CA PRO A 299 -19.84 8.80 9.80
C PRO A 299 -19.39 7.34 9.62
N LEU A 300 -18.33 7.02 10.34
CA LEU A 300 -17.68 5.73 10.31
C LEU A 300 -18.56 4.71 11.04
N ILE A 301 -19.09 3.70 10.33
CA ILE A 301 -19.87 2.62 10.94
C ILE A 301 -18.89 1.67 11.64
N ASP A 302 -19.00 1.54 12.96
CA ASP A 302 -18.26 0.55 13.74
C ASP A 302 -18.94 -0.82 13.57
N PRO A 303 -18.30 -1.81 12.92
CA PRO A 303 -18.90 -3.14 12.74
C PRO A 303 -19.13 -3.89 14.05
N GLY A 304 -18.55 -3.42 15.17
CA GLY A 304 -18.79 -3.95 16.52
C GLY A 304 -19.94 -3.29 17.28
N ALA A 305 -20.47 -2.17 16.80
CA ALA A 305 -21.67 -1.58 17.38
C ALA A 305 -22.88 -2.38 16.89
N HIS A 306 -23.21 -3.45 17.60
CA HIS A 306 -24.53 -4.08 17.46
C HIS A 306 -25.57 -2.95 17.53
N PRO A 307 -26.47 -2.79 16.53
CA PRO A 307 -27.59 -1.89 16.66
C PRO A 307 -28.35 -2.38 17.88
N GLY A 308 -28.25 -1.61 18.97
CA GLY A 308 -28.72 -2.02 20.28
C GLY A 308 -30.13 -2.60 20.17
N GLY A 309 -30.30 -3.82 20.69
CA GLY A 309 -31.61 -4.25 21.13
C GLY A 309 -32.19 -3.11 21.97
N GLY A 310 -33.43 -2.73 21.64
CA GLY A 310 -34.12 -1.64 22.29
C GLY A 310 -33.96 -1.74 23.79
N GLU A 311 -33.17 -0.83 24.35
CA GLU A 311 -33.11 -0.60 25.77
C GLU A 311 -34.48 -0.01 26.14
N SER A 312 -35.40 -0.90 26.50
CA SER A 312 -36.66 -0.54 27.14
C SER A 312 -36.31 0.28 28.37
N THR A 313 -36.48 1.58 28.26
CA THR A 313 -36.43 2.51 29.38
C THR A 313 -37.31 1.94 30.49
N PRO A 314 -36.76 1.60 31.68
CA PRO A 314 -37.60 1.25 32.80
C PRO A 314 -38.31 2.54 33.22
N GLU A 315 -39.63 2.48 33.11
CA GLU A 315 -40.59 3.45 33.59
C GLU A 315 -40.25 3.80 35.05
N LYS A 316 -39.82 5.06 35.27
CA LYS A 316 -39.59 5.61 36.61
C LYS A 316 -40.93 5.72 37.32
N ASN A 317 -41.29 4.72 38.12
CA ASN A 317 -42.26 4.89 39.18
C ASN A 317 -41.59 5.55 40.38
N SER A 318 -42.01 6.79 40.64
CA SER A 318 -41.70 7.55 41.84
C SER A 318 -42.35 6.90 43.07
N GLY A 319 -41.53 6.38 43.96
CA GLY A 319 -41.93 5.93 45.29
C GLY A 319 -40.73 6.00 46.23
N GLY A 320 -40.58 7.13 46.92
CA GLY A 320 -39.58 7.28 47.98
C GLY A 320 -39.97 6.50 49.25
N VAL A 321 -38.97 6.05 50.00
CA VAL A 321 -38.62 6.48 51.37
C VAL A 321 -37.65 5.46 51.97
N GLY A 322 -36.45 5.92 52.32
CA GLY A 322 -35.65 5.54 53.50
C GLY A 322 -35.11 4.11 53.62
N ALA A 323 -33.79 3.97 53.62
CA ALA A 323 -33.02 3.40 54.75
C ALA A 323 -31.53 3.33 54.40
N ASP A 324 -30.71 3.57 55.42
CA ASP A 324 -29.25 3.62 55.40
C ASP A 324 -28.60 2.32 54.93
N SER A 325 -27.50 2.42 54.16
CA SER A 325 -26.50 1.35 54.13
C SER A 325 -25.11 1.92 53.85
N LEU A 326 -24.45 2.19 54.97
CA LEU A 326 -23.02 2.31 55.16
C LEU A 326 -22.33 0.98 54.80
N GLY A 327 -21.39 0.96 53.85
CA GLY A 327 -20.49 -0.20 53.68
C GLY A 327 -19.84 -0.34 52.31
N GLY A 328 -18.49 -0.34 52.26
CA GLY A 328 -17.79 -0.89 51.10
C GLY A 328 -16.49 -0.23 50.64
N LEU A 329 -15.74 0.45 51.50
CA LEU A 329 -14.31 0.71 51.31
C LEU A 329 -13.55 -0.58 51.63
N ILE A 330 -12.94 -1.26 50.65
CA ILE A 330 -11.75 -2.15 50.73
C ILE A 330 -11.62 -2.84 49.36
N GLY A 331 -10.49 -2.63 48.66
CA GLY A 331 -10.22 -3.38 47.43
C GLY A 331 -9.17 -2.81 46.46
N GLY A 332 -8.36 -1.82 46.85
CA GLY A 332 -7.37 -1.19 45.95
C GLY A 332 -5.90 -1.55 46.19
N GLY A 333 -5.58 -2.32 47.24
CA GLY A 333 -4.19 -2.47 47.71
C GLY A 333 -3.40 -3.63 47.12
N ALA A 334 -4.05 -4.74 46.74
CA ALA A 334 -3.36 -5.97 46.37
C ALA A 334 -2.80 -5.97 44.93
N VAL A 335 -3.42 -5.21 44.01
CA VAL A 335 -3.04 -5.23 42.59
C VAL A 335 -1.77 -4.42 42.32
N ALA A 336 -1.52 -3.36 43.09
CA ALA A 336 -0.34 -2.50 42.92
C ALA A 336 0.98 -3.20 43.31
N VAL A 337 0.95 -4.09 44.32
CA VAL A 337 2.15 -4.81 44.78
C VAL A 337 2.59 -5.89 43.77
N ILE A 338 1.63 -6.54 43.11
CA ILE A 338 1.92 -7.58 42.10
C ILE A 338 2.51 -6.95 40.83
N LEU A 339 2.02 -5.80 40.40
CA LEU A 339 2.56 -5.09 39.23
C LEU A 339 3.94 -4.45 39.51
N GLY A 340 4.20 -4.02 40.74
CA GLY A 340 5.52 -3.53 41.16
C GLY A 340 6.61 -4.62 41.18
N GLY A 341 6.25 -5.88 41.50
CA GLY A 341 7.19 -6.99 41.51
C GLY A 341 7.67 -7.45 40.12
N LEU A 342 6.79 -7.40 39.11
CA LEU A 342 7.11 -7.87 37.76
C LEU A 342 8.03 -6.92 36.99
N SER A 343 7.97 -5.62 37.25
CA SER A 343 8.84 -4.62 36.61
C SER A 343 10.30 -4.74 37.07
N MET A 344 10.52 -5.12 38.34
CA MET A 344 11.86 -5.29 38.89
C MET A 344 12.56 -6.57 38.39
N TYR A 345 11.81 -7.64 38.13
CA TYR A 345 12.34 -8.91 37.59
C TYR A 345 12.86 -8.77 36.15
N GLY A 346 12.25 -7.90 35.34
CA GLY A 346 12.71 -7.60 33.97
C GLY A 346 14.08 -6.92 33.91
N LEU A 347 14.35 -5.99 34.84
CA LEU A 347 15.61 -5.23 34.89
C LEU A 347 16.80 -6.10 35.36
N VAL A 348 16.58 -7.02 36.29
CA VAL A 348 17.63 -7.93 36.78
C VAL A 348 18.12 -8.88 35.68
N ARG A 349 17.26 -9.28 34.74
CA ARG A 349 17.63 -10.17 33.62
C ARG A 349 18.50 -9.48 32.55
N ILE A 350 18.30 -8.18 32.33
CA ILE A 350 19.07 -7.40 31.34
C ILE A 350 20.50 -7.14 31.82
N LEU A 351 20.69 -6.96 33.13
CA LEU A 351 22.01 -6.65 33.70
C LEU A 351 22.91 -7.90 33.88
N LYS A 352 22.33 -9.11 33.94
CA LYS A 352 23.09 -10.36 34.17
C LYS A 352 23.67 -11.03 32.91
N SER A 353 23.40 -10.54 31.70
CA SER A 353 23.84 -11.19 30.45
C SER A 353 25.19 -10.72 29.89
N ARG A 354 25.97 -9.93 30.65
CA ARG A 354 27.16 -9.23 30.11
C ARG A 354 28.53 -9.78 30.51
N THR A 355 28.64 -11.06 30.87
CA THR A 355 29.92 -11.72 31.11
C THR A 355 30.00 -13.07 30.40
N GLY A 356 30.39 -13.02 29.12
CA GLY A 356 30.81 -14.18 28.33
C GLY A 356 32.08 -13.85 27.54
N PRO A 357 33.08 -14.75 27.44
CA PRO A 357 34.47 -14.39 27.17
C PRO A 357 34.75 -14.15 25.69
N ARG A 358 35.50 -13.07 25.43
CA ARG A 358 36.26 -12.82 24.20
C ARG A 358 37.24 -13.97 23.96
N ASN A 359 37.01 -14.79 22.95
CA ASN A 359 38.06 -15.58 22.31
C ASN A 359 37.66 -15.93 20.88
N SER A 360 38.01 -15.05 19.94
CA SER A 360 37.99 -15.35 18.52
C SER A 360 39.40 -15.09 17.98
N ARG A 361 40.20 -16.16 17.93
CA ARG A 361 41.49 -16.18 17.26
C ARG A 361 41.30 -15.81 15.79
N ALA A 362 42.05 -14.82 15.33
CA ALA A 362 42.18 -14.50 13.91
C ALA A 362 42.86 -15.67 13.19
N LEU A 363 42.24 -16.18 12.13
CA LEU A 363 42.88 -17.06 11.16
C LEU A 363 43.47 -16.20 10.03
N PRO A 364 44.75 -16.39 9.66
CA PRO A 364 45.33 -15.70 8.52
C PRO A 364 44.83 -16.33 7.21
N VAL A 365 44.18 -15.52 6.37
CA VAL A 365 43.81 -15.91 5.01
C VAL A 365 44.95 -15.54 4.07
N THR A 366 45.82 -16.50 3.79
CA THR A 366 46.78 -16.46 2.66
C THR A 366 46.19 -17.21 1.48
N GLY A 367 46.04 -16.56 0.32
CA GLY A 367 45.61 -17.23 -0.90
C GLY A 367 45.50 -16.33 -2.13
N LYS A 368 46.63 -15.78 -2.62
CA LYS A 368 46.71 -15.16 -3.96
C LYS A 368 46.67 -16.27 -5.03
N ARG A 369 45.57 -16.39 -5.77
CA ARG A 369 45.51 -17.15 -7.03
C ARG A 369 45.96 -16.25 -8.19
N ARG A 370 47.09 -16.60 -8.81
CA ARG A 370 47.51 -16.05 -10.12
C ARG A 370 46.66 -16.71 -11.21
N VAL A 371 46.04 -15.90 -12.06
CA VAL A 371 45.45 -16.32 -13.33
C VAL A 371 46.55 -16.27 -14.40
N ARG A 372 46.83 -17.39 -15.07
CA ARG A 372 47.63 -17.43 -16.30
C ARG A 372 46.70 -17.17 -17.47
N TYR A 373 47.05 -16.20 -18.31
CA TYR A 373 46.60 -16.15 -19.68
C TYR A 373 47.57 -16.98 -20.51
N THR A 374 47.03 -17.92 -21.29
CA THR A 374 47.74 -18.55 -22.42
C THR A 374 47.38 -17.80 -23.72
N PRO A 375 48.33 -17.72 -24.66
CA PRO A 375 48.23 -16.93 -25.88
C PRO A 375 47.19 -17.45 -26.88
#